data_AF-A0A6M0ADJ8-F1
#
_entry.id   AF-A0A6M0ADJ8-F1
#
_cell.length_a   1.000
_cell.length_b   1.000
_cell.length_c   1.000
_cell.angle_alpha   90.00
_cell.angle_beta   90.00
_cell.angle_gamma   90.00
#
_symmetry.space_group_name_H-M   'P 1'
#
loop_
_entity.id
_entity.type
_entity.pdbx_description
1 polymer ?
#
loop_
_entity_poly.entity_id
_entity_poly.type
_entity_poly.pdbx_seq_one_letter_code
_entity_poly.pdbx_strand_id
1 'polypeptide(L)'
;MINYNYGKKSAQKSLLKVFRIPLQATLIGFFLINGGCLAQTIPLTENLINLDSDHGERLLMASQVREDYLPLSIQFVTQENLAYCGVASMVMVLNALSIQAPEAPEFRTNRFTQKNVLNAKTEQVR
;
A
#
# COMPACT_ATOMS: atom_id res chain seq x y z
N MET A 1 41.23 -57.72 -6.87
CA MET A 1 41.43 -56.42 -6.20
C MET A 1 40.12 -55.64 -6.27
N ILE A 2 39.53 -55.33 -5.12
CA ILE A 2 38.13 -54.87 -4.98
C ILE A 2 38.01 -53.39 -5.37
N ASN A 3 36.96 -53.09 -6.14
CA ASN A 3 36.64 -51.80 -6.74
C ASN A 3 36.22 -50.77 -5.67
N TYR A 4 37.19 -50.10 -5.05
CA TYR A 4 37.03 -49.15 -3.94
C TYR A 4 36.42 -47.78 -4.33
N ASN A 5 36.03 -47.57 -5.58
CA ASN A 5 35.69 -46.23 -6.09
C ASN A 5 34.18 -45.94 -6.20
N TYR A 6 33.30 -46.93 -5.99
CA TYR A 6 31.85 -46.74 -6.13
C TYR A 6 31.20 -46.11 -4.88
N GLY A 7 31.76 -46.32 -3.67
CA GLY A 7 31.22 -45.79 -2.41
C GLY A 7 31.48 -44.29 -2.17
N LYS A 8 32.58 -43.75 -2.69
CA LYS A 8 33.01 -42.36 -2.43
C LYS A 8 32.16 -41.32 -3.17
N LYS A 9 31.74 -41.62 -4.41
CA LYS A 9 30.88 -40.74 -5.23
C LYS A 9 29.43 -40.65 -4.71
N SER A 10 28.93 -41.69 -4.07
CA SER A 10 27.58 -41.72 -3.48
C SER A 10 27.52 -40.89 -2.19
N ALA A 11 28.51 -41.05 -1.31
CA ALA A 11 28.62 -40.27 -0.07
C ALA A 11 28.77 -38.75 -0.33
N GLN A 12 29.59 -38.36 -1.32
CA GLN A 12 29.83 -36.95 -1.64
C GLN A 12 28.59 -36.23 -2.23
N LYS A 13 27.77 -36.94 -3.03
CA LYS A 13 26.50 -36.40 -3.56
C LYS A 13 25.41 -36.28 -2.47
N SER A 14 25.43 -37.19 -1.49
CA SER A 14 24.52 -37.14 -0.35
C SER A 14 24.86 -35.97 0.58
N LEU A 15 26.14 -35.77 0.87
CA LEU A 15 26.63 -34.69 1.74
C LEU A 15 26.36 -33.28 1.15
N LEU A 16 26.45 -33.13 -0.18
CA LEU A 16 26.07 -31.89 -0.87
C LEU A 16 24.56 -31.59 -0.84
N LYS A 17 23.71 -32.62 -0.80
CA LYS A 17 22.24 -32.43 -0.65
C LYS A 17 21.86 -32.07 0.78
N VAL A 18 22.52 -32.69 1.77
CA VAL A 18 22.33 -32.42 3.20
C VAL A 18 22.68 -30.97 3.55
N PHE A 19 23.65 -30.35 2.86
CA PHE A 19 24.03 -28.94 3.09
C PHE A 19 23.21 -27.91 2.26
N ARG A 20 22.56 -28.34 1.16
CA ARG A 20 21.72 -27.44 0.33
C ARG A 20 20.38 -27.10 0.98
N ILE A 21 19.77 -28.06 1.68
CA ILE A 21 18.47 -27.89 2.35
C ILE A 21 18.53 -26.83 3.47
N PRO A 22 19.52 -26.83 4.41
CA PRO A 22 19.60 -25.79 5.43
C PRO A 22 19.94 -24.43 4.80
N LEU A 23 20.78 -24.36 3.77
CA LEU A 23 21.10 -23.10 3.10
C LEU A 23 19.87 -22.47 2.41
N GLN A 24 19.06 -23.30 1.73
CA GLN A 24 17.81 -22.85 1.09
C GLN A 24 16.77 -22.43 2.13
N ALA A 25 16.65 -23.18 3.23
CA ALA A 25 15.75 -22.83 4.33
C ALA A 25 16.15 -21.50 5.00
N THR A 26 17.44 -21.24 5.19
CA THR A 26 17.94 -19.97 5.74
C THR A 26 17.65 -18.79 4.81
N LEU A 27 17.82 -18.96 3.50
CA LEU A 27 17.50 -17.90 2.53
C LEU A 27 16.00 -17.57 2.50
N ILE A 28 15.13 -18.58 2.54
CA ILE A 28 13.67 -18.37 2.60
C ILE A 28 13.27 -17.71 3.93
N GLY A 29 13.86 -18.15 5.05
CA GLY A 29 13.65 -17.54 6.36
C GLY A 29 14.05 -16.05 6.38
N PHE A 30 15.20 -15.70 5.78
CA PHE A 30 15.65 -14.30 5.69
C PHE A 30 14.71 -13.42 4.85
N PHE A 31 14.14 -13.96 3.76
CA PHE A 31 13.15 -13.24 2.94
C PHE A 31 11.83 -13.01 3.66
N LEU A 32 11.38 -13.95 4.50
CA LEU A 32 10.13 -13.81 5.26
C LEU A 32 10.23 -12.76 6.38
N ILE A 33 11.41 -12.54 6.96
CA ILE A 33 11.61 -11.54 8.02
C ILE A 33 11.59 -10.10 7.49
N ASN A 34 11.92 -9.88 6.21
CA ASN A 34 11.97 -8.55 5.59
C ASN A 34 10.62 -8.09 4.98
N GLY A 35 9.54 -8.86 5.16
CA GLY A 35 8.25 -8.62 4.50
C GLY A 35 7.37 -7.48 5.07
N GLY A 36 7.85 -6.74 6.06
CA GLY A 36 7.02 -5.77 6.79
C GLY A 36 7.31 -4.31 6.44
N CYS A 37 7.07 -3.86 5.21
CA CYS A 37 6.87 -2.42 4.99
C CYS A 37 5.46 -2.07 5.49
N LEU A 38 5.30 -2.00 6.82
CA LEU A 38 4.06 -1.49 7.39
C LEU A 38 4.02 0.01 7.11
N ALA A 39 2.86 0.50 6.63
CA ALA A 39 2.58 1.92 6.54
C ALA A 39 2.51 2.50 7.97
N GLN A 40 3.68 2.79 8.55
CA GLN A 40 3.81 3.30 9.90
C GLN A 40 3.51 4.80 9.89
N THR A 41 2.55 5.19 10.72
CA THR A 41 2.25 6.59 11.00
C THR A 41 3.17 7.12 12.09
N ILE A 42 3.46 8.41 12.04
CA ILE A 42 4.21 9.12 13.10
C ILE A 42 3.29 9.25 14.34
N PRO A 43 3.82 9.20 15.57
CA PRO A 43 3.01 9.44 16.77
C PRO A 43 2.30 10.80 16.72
N LEU A 44 1.06 10.81 17.20
CA LEU A 44 0.23 12.00 17.27
C LEU A 44 0.62 12.86 18.49
N THR A 45 0.55 14.19 18.36
CA THR A 45 0.78 15.11 19.49
C THR A 45 -0.41 15.08 20.46
N GLU A 46 -0.17 15.36 21.75
CA GLU A 46 -1.17 15.24 22.83
C GLU A 46 -2.45 16.08 22.63
N ASN A 47 -2.40 17.12 21.80
CA ASN A 47 -3.54 18.00 21.50
C ASN A 47 -4.43 17.52 20.34
N LEU A 48 -4.15 16.35 19.76
CA LEU A 48 -4.90 15.77 18.65
C LEU A 48 -5.53 14.44 19.05
N ILE A 49 -6.76 14.20 18.62
CA ILE A 49 -7.48 12.95 18.88
C ILE A 49 -7.53 12.16 17.57
N ASN A 50 -6.97 10.95 17.58
CA ASN A 50 -7.00 10.09 16.40
C ASN A 50 -8.43 9.62 16.12
N LEU A 51 -8.84 9.64 14.86
CA LEU A 51 -10.15 9.19 14.40
C LEU A 51 -10.37 7.68 14.65
N ASP A 52 -9.30 6.88 14.58
CA ASP A 52 -9.34 5.42 14.81
C ASP A 52 -9.42 5.01 16.29
N SER A 53 -9.50 5.99 17.20
CA SER A 53 -9.67 5.74 18.64
C SER A 53 -11.14 5.74 19.02
N ASP A 54 -11.51 5.01 20.09
CA ASP A 54 -12.87 5.02 20.65
C ASP A 54 -13.37 6.45 20.93
N HIS A 55 -12.48 7.36 21.33
CA HIS A 55 -12.83 8.75 21.56
C HIS A 55 -13.11 9.49 20.24
N GLY A 56 -12.25 9.32 19.24
CA GLY A 56 -12.43 9.92 17.90
C GLY A 56 -13.70 9.44 17.21
N GLU A 57 -14.00 8.15 17.28
CA GLU A 57 -15.25 7.59 16.76
C GLU A 57 -16.46 8.23 17.43
N ARG A 58 -16.47 8.33 18.77
CA ARG A 58 -17.56 9.00 19.50
C ARG A 58 -17.73 10.47 19.10
N LEU A 59 -16.64 11.20 18.86
CA LEU A 59 -16.71 12.59 18.39
C LEU A 59 -17.35 12.69 17.01
N LEU A 60 -16.97 11.84 16.07
CA LEU A 60 -17.61 11.77 14.77
C LEU A 60 -19.09 11.36 14.89
N MET A 61 -19.40 10.42 15.79
CA MET A 61 -20.76 9.93 15.99
C MET A 61 -21.69 10.97 16.63
N ALA A 62 -21.15 11.81 17.50
CA ALA A 62 -21.87 12.88 18.20
C ALA A 62 -21.95 14.20 17.41
N SER A 63 -21.11 14.39 16.38
CA SER A 63 -21.11 15.63 15.58
C SER A 63 -22.44 15.83 14.84
N GLN A 64 -23.01 17.02 14.96
CA GLN A 64 -24.17 17.46 14.17
C GLN A 64 -23.79 17.98 12.78
N VAL A 65 -22.49 18.17 12.51
CA VAL A 65 -21.97 18.74 11.27
C VAL A 65 -20.98 17.74 10.68
N ARG A 66 -21.51 16.69 10.02
CA ARG A 66 -20.71 15.56 9.51
C ARG A 66 -21.20 15.00 8.17
N GLU A 67 -22.09 15.72 7.49
CA GLU A 67 -22.71 15.27 6.24
C GLU A 67 -21.68 14.93 5.16
N ASP A 68 -20.57 15.67 5.12
CA ASP A 68 -19.51 15.46 4.14
C ASP A 68 -18.60 14.25 4.46
N TYR A 69 -18.64 13.72 5.68
CA TYR A 69 -17.73 12.64 6.08
C TYR A 69 -17.94 11.37 5.24
N LEU A 70 -19.19 10.90 5.11
CA LEU A 70 -19.51 9.68 4.37
C LEU A 70 -19.16 9.75 2.87
N PRO A 71 -19.58 10.78 2.11
CA PRO A 71 -19.20 10.86 0.70
C PRO A 71 -17.69 11.00 0.52
N LEU A 72 -16.98 11.71 1.41
CA LEU A 72 -15.52 11.81 1.36
C LEU A 72 -14.83 10.49 1.73
N SER A 73 -15.33 9.76 2.74
CA SER A 73 -14.72 8.49 3.17
C SER A 73 -14.80 7.42 2.11
N ILE A 74 -15.88 7.39 1.33
CA ILE A 74 -16.03 6.48 0.17
C ILE A 74 -14.98 6.78 -0.92
N GLN A 75 -14.53 8.03 -1.03
CA GLN A 75 -13.56 8.46 -2.04
C GLN A 75 -12.12 8.54 -1.51
N PHE A 76 -11.85 8.13 -0.26
CA PHE A 76 -10.56 8.33 0.40
C PHE A 76 -9.42 7.62 -0.34
N VAL A 77 -8.33 8.36 -0.59
CA VAL A 77 -7.14 7.86 -1.30
C VAL A 77 -5.85 8.38 -0.65
N THR A 78 -4.78 7.57 -0.72
CA THR A 78 -3.43 8.01 -0.34
C THR A 78 -2.81 8.83 -1.47
N GLN A 79 -2.13 9.92 -1.13
CA GLN A 79 -1.38 10.73 -2.11
C GLN A 79 -0.31 9.89 -2.84
N GLU A 80 -0.19 10.03 -4.16
CA GLU A 80 0.75 9.22 -4.96
C GLU A 80 2.23 9.54 -4.65
N ASN A 81 2.51 10.75 -4.17
CA ASN A 81 3.83 11.15 -3.69
C ASN A 81 3.71 12.29 -2.67
N LEU A 82 4.83 12.69 -2.06
CA LEU A 82 4.87 13.67 -0.96
C LEU A 82 4.38 15.08 -1.34
N ALA A 83 4.31 15.44 -2.62
CA ALA A 83 3.82 16.74 -3.09
C ALA A 83 2.37 16.71 -3.60
N TYR A 84 1.69 15.56 -3.55
CA TYR A 84 0.36 15.36 -4.18
C TYR A 84 -0.82 15.42 -3.21
N CYS A 85 -0.64 15.87 -1.96
CA CYS A 85 -1.73 15.98 -0.99
C CYS A 85 -2.91 16.83 -1.50
N GLY A 86 -2.62 17.93 -2.21
CA GLY A 86 -3.65 18.77 -2.85
C GLY A 86 -4.39 18.05 -3.98
N VAL A 87 -3.66 17.32 -4.82
CA VAL A 87 -4.23 16.53 -5.93
C VAL A 87 -5.12 15.41 -5.41
N ALA A 88 -4.69 14.68 -4.39
CA ALA A 88 -5.49 13.67 -3.70
C ALA A 88 -6.78 14.28 -3.13
N SER A 89 -6.68 15.44 -2.49
CA SER A 89 -7.84 16.16 -1.94
C SER A 89 -8.84 16.57 -3.04
N MET A 90 -8.35 17.09 -4.17
CA MET A 90 -9.21 17.42 -5.33
C MET A 90 -9.95 16.19 -5.84
N VAL A 91 -9.25 15.06 -6.01
CA VAL A 91 -9.85 13.81 -6.48
C VAL A 91 -10.97 13.33 -5.56
N MET A 92 -10.76 13.38 -4.24
CA MET A 92 -11.80 13.01 -3.27
C MET A 92 -13.05 13.88 -3.43
N VAL A 93 -12.87 15.20 -3.43
CA VAL A 93 -13.97 16.16 -3.49
C VAL A 93 -14.72 16.07 -4.83
N LEU A 94 -14.01 16.04 -5.96
CA LEU A 94 -14.65 16.01 -7.29
C LEU A 94 -15.44 14.71 -7.52
N ASN A 95 -14.93 13.57 -7.03
CA ASN A 95 -15.67 12.32 -7.08
C ASN A 95 -16.88 12.34 -6.12
N ALA A 96 -16.75 12.93 -4.92
CA ALA A 96 -17.85 13.06 -3.97
C ALA A 96 -18.99 13.95 -4.51
N LEU A 97 -18.65 15.00 -5.25
CA LEU A 97 -19.61 15.87 -5.96
C LEU A 97 -20.30 15.17 -7.14
N SER A 98 -19.85 13.97 -7.53
CA SER A 98 -20.43 13.18 -8.63
C SER A 98 -20.53 13.94 -9.97
N ILE A 99 -19.57 14.83 -10.24
CA ILE A 99 -19.51 15.56 -11.51
C ILE A 99 -18.93 14.69 -12.63
N GLN A 100 -19.07 15.13 -13.89
CA GLN A 100 -18.52 14.40 -15.02
C GLN A 100 -17.01 14.27 -14.94
N ALA A 101 -16.55 13.03 -14.77
CA ALA A 101 -15.14 12.69 -14.70
C ALA A 101 -14.59 12.28 -16.08
N PRO A 102 -13.26 12.45 -16.31
CA PRO A 102 -12.59 11.85 -17.45
C PRO A 102 -12.58 10.31 -17.36
N GLU A 103 -12.28 9.66 -18.48
CA GLU A 103 -12.07 8.21 -18.52
C GLU A 103 -10.88 7.82 -17.63
N ALA A 104 -11.06 6.80 -16.80
CA ALA A 104 -10.01 6.17 -16.02
C ALA A 104 -9.86 4.70 -16.46
N PRO A 105 -8.98 4.41 -17.44
CA PRO A 105 -8.82 3.07 -18.00
C PRO A 105 -8.55 1.99 -16.95
N GLU A 106 -7.85 2.34 -15.87
CA GLU A 106 -7.54 1.45 -14.74
C GLU A 106 -8.80 0.96 -14.00
N PHE A 107 -9.90 1.72 -14.06
CA PHE A 107 -11.18 1.37 -13.45
C PHE A 107 -12.26 0.98 -14.47
N ARG A 108 -11.94 1.05 -15.78
CA ARG A 108 -12.89 0.83 -16.90
C ARG A 108 -14.19 1.64 -16.73
N THR A 109 -14.07 2.85 -16.20
CA THR A 109 -15.19 3.77 -15.95
C THR A 109 -14.68 5.21 -15.89
N ASN A 110 -15.61 6.18 -15.86
CA ASN A 110 -15.27 7.59 -15.68
C ASN A 110 -15.08 7.88 -14.18
N ARG A 111 -13.89 8.35 -13.82
CA ARG A 111 -13.52 8.64 -12.43
C ARG A 111 -12.35 9.61 -12.37
N PHE A 112 -12.37 10.57 -11.45
CA PHE A 112 -11.18 11.38 -11.19
C PHE A 112 -10.14 10.52 -10.46
N THR A 113 -8.91 10.60 -10.92
CA THR A 113 -7.73 9.95 -10.33
C THR A 113 -6.61 10.98 -10.23
N GLN A 114 -5.60 10.70 -9.42
CA GLN A 114 -4.47 11.63 -9.24
C GLN A 114 -3.65 11.82 -10.53
N LYS A 115 -3.86 10.94 -11.53
CA LYS A 115 -3.19 10.98 -12.84
C LYS A 115 -3.96 11.72 -13.92
N ASN A 116 -5.28 11.92 -13.75
CA ASN A 116 -6.13 12.50 -14.79
C ASN A 116 -6.79 13.83 -14.40
N VAL A 117 -6.80 14.16 -13.09
CA VAL A 117 -7.42 15.41 -12.60
C VAL A 117 -6.66 16.64 -13.05
N LEU A 118 -5.33 16.55 -13.14
CA LEU A 118 -4.47 17.54 -13.81
C LEU A 118 -4.13 16.99 -15.20
N ASN A 119 -4.32 17.81 -16.23
CA ASN A 119 -4.17 17.44 -17.63
C ASN A 119 -3.76 18.64 -18.49
N ALA A 120 -3.66 18.43 -19.81
CA ALA A 120 -3.26 19.46 -20.76
C ALA A 120 -4.13 20.74 -20.71
N LYS A 121 -5.37 20.67 -20.23
CA LYS A 121 -6.22 21.86 -20.04
C LYS A 121 -5.84 22.62 -18.77
N THR A 122 -5.51 21.93 -17.68
CA THR A 122 -5.09 22.60 -16.43
C THR A 122 -3.73 23.27 -16.58
N GLU A 123 -2.83 22.72 -17.41
CA GLU A 123 -1.53 23.34 -17.71
C GLU A 123 -1.62 24.67 -18.46
N GLN A 124 -2.76 24.94 -19.12
CA GLN A 124 -3.00 26.21 -19.81
C GLN A 124 -3.32 27.35 -18.82
N VAL A 125 -3.67 27.02 -17.58
CA VAL A 125 -3.93 27.99 -16.51
C VAL A 125 -2.61 28.23 -15.76
N ARG A 126 -1.77 29.08 -16.34
CA ARG A 126 -0.52 29.57 -15.74
C ARG A 126 -0.59 31.08 -15.59
#